data_AF-A0A1F7R4N1-F1
#
_entry.id   AF-A0A1F7R4N1-F1
#
_cell.length_a   1.000
_cell.length_b   1.000
_cell.length_c   1.000
_cell.angle_alpha   90.00
_cell.angle_beta   90.00
_cell.angle_gamma   90.00
#
_symmetry.space_group_name_H-M   'P 1'
#
loop_
_entity.id
_entity.type
_entity.pdbx_description
1 polymer ?
#
loop_
_entity_poly.entity_id
_entity_poly.type
_entity_poly.pdbx_seq_one_letter_code
_entity_poly.pdbx_strand_id
1 'polypeptide(L)'
;MWLLNIFAAGLIDKGPLPETPATNTELESIFNLIYITIGAIGLFLIVFSGFRYVVAQGDPVKIALAKNTLLYTLIGVVAAGSAAAVVQYVLGAID
;
A
#
# COMPACT_ATOMS: atom_id res chain seq x y z
N MET A 1 0.25 25.49 44.71
CA MET A 1 0.40 24.44 43.67
C MET A 1 -0.69 24.46 42.59
N TRP A 2 -1.90 24.95 42.88
CA TRP A 2 -3.00 25.08 41.88
C TRP A 2 -2.72 26.11 40.77
N LEU A 3 -2.08 27.22 41.10
CA LEU A 3 -1.77 28.28 40.13
C LEU A 3 -0.68 27.88 39.11
N LEU A 4 0.29 27.06 39.50
CA LEU A 4 1.34 26.56 38.60
C LEU A 4 0.78 25.68 37.47
N ASN A 5 -0.28 24.92 37.74
CA ASN A 5 -0.89 24.03 36.74
C ASN A 5 -1.66 24.80 35.67
N ILE A 6 -2.20 25.98 36.02
CA ILE A 6 -2.90 26.87 35.09
C ILE A 6 -1.91 27.55 34.13
N PHE A 7 -0.76 28.01 34.63
CA PHE A 7 0.29 28.58 33.78
C PHE A 7 1.05 27.50 32.98
N ALA A 8 1.25 26.30 33.54
CA ALA A 8 1.85 25.19 32.82
C ALA A 8 0.93 24.68 31.69
N ALA A 9 -0.39 24.65 31.89
CA ALA A 9 -1.34 24.29 30.85
C ALA A 9 -1.29 25.23 29.64
N GLY A 10 -1.04 26.54 29.84
CA GLY A 10 -0.88 27.51 28.74
C GLY A 10 0.48 27.45 28.01
N LEU A 11 1.51 26.85 28.63
CA LEU A 11 2.82 26.62 28.01
C LEU A 11 2.95 25.22 27.38
N ILE A 12 2.04 24.31 27.72
CA ILE A 12 1.85 22.98 27.11
C ILE A 12 0.62 22.98 26.17
N ASP A 13 -0.04 24.13 26.00
CA ASP A 13 -1.10 24.29 25.02
C ASP A 13 -0.47 24.32 23.63
N LYS A 14 -0.81 23.33 22.81
CA LYS A 14 -0.39 23.17 21.42
C LYS A 14 -1.06 24.24 20.52
N GLY A 15 -1.08 25.50 20.94
CA GLY A 15 -1.34 26.61 20.03
C GLY A 15 -0.17 26.80 19.06
N PRO A 16 -0.28 27.74 18.12
CA PRO A 16 -0.42 27.56 16.67
C PRO A 16 0.81 26.91 15.99
N LEU A 17 1.25 25.75 16.45
CA LEU A 17 2.13 24.92 15.64
C LEU A 17 1.30 24.44 14.44
N PRO A 18 1.78 24.57 13.20
CA PRO A 18 1.17 23.90 12.06
C PRO A 18 1.18 22.39 12.32
N GLU A 19 0.08 21.89 12.88
CA GLU A 19 -0.18 20.48 12.95
C GLU A 19 -0.63 20.12 11.53
N THR A 20 0.19 19.35 10.81
CA THR A 20 -0.32 18.62 9.64
C THR A 20 -0.99 17.39 10.23
N PRO A 21 -2.32 17.39 10.48
CA PRO A 21 -2.95 16.22 11.00
C PRO A 21 -2.98 15.27 9.81
N ALA A 22 -2.01 14.36 9.72
CA ALA A 22 -2.16 13.17 8.91
C ALA A 22 -3.29 12.38 9.56
N THR A 23 -4.52 12.80 9.25
CA THR A 23 -5.72 12.19 9.78
C THR A 23 -5.73 10.77 9.23
N ASN A 24 -6.06 9.77 10.05
CA ASN A 24 -6.04 8.35 9.63
C ASN A 24 -6.77 8.14 8.30
N THR A 25 -7.83 8.91 8.04
CA THR A 25 -8.58 8.98 6.77
C THR A 25 -7.71 9.33 5.55
N GLU A 26 -6.76 10.25 5.65
CA GLU A 26 -5.89 10.65 4.52
C GLU A 26 -4.89 9.54 4.19
N LEU A 27 -4.31 8.91 5.22
CA LEU A 27 -3.41 7.78 5.06
C LEU A 27 -4.13 6.58 4.46
N GLU A 28 -5.31 6.23 4.99
CA GLU A 28 -6.17 5.17 4.45
C GLU A 28 -6.52 5.41 2.98
N SER A 29 -6.84 6.65 2.60
CA SER A 29 -7.20 6.99 1.22
C SER A 29 -6.03 6.76 0.25
N ILE A 30 -4.81 7.16 0.65
CA ILE A 30 -3.60 6.96 -0.16
C ILE A 30 -3.29 5.47 -0.30
N PHE A 31 -3.32 4.70 0.80
CA PHE A 31 -3.07 3.26 0.74
C PHE A 31 -4.12 2.53 -0.09
N ASN A 32 -5.40 2.89 0.07
CA ASN A 32 -6.49 2.30 -0.71
C ASN A 32 -6.30 2.55 -2.23
N LEU A 33 -5.91 3.77 -2.63
CA LEU A 33 -5.60 4.09 -4.02
C LEU A 33 -4.46 3.21 -4.57
N ILE A 34 -3.41 3.00 -3.78
CA ILE A 34 -2.27 2.16 -4.15
C ILE A 34 -2.71 0.70 -4.31
N TYR A 35 -3.48 0.15 -3.37
CA TYR A 35 -3.96 -1.22 -3.44
C TYR A 35 -4.84 -1.48 -4.67
N ILE A 36 -5.76 -0.57 -4.99
CA ILE A 36 -6.60 -0.67 -6.19
C ILE A 36 -5.73 -0.66 -7.45
N THR A 37 -4.72 0.21 -7.49
CA THR A 37 -3.82 0.33 -8.65
C THR A 37 -2.97 -0.93 -8.85
N ILE A 38 -2.40 -1.47 -7.77
CA ILE A 38 -1.62 -2.72 -7.82
C ILE A 38 -2.51 -3.89 -8.24
N GLY A 39 -3.73 -3.97 -7.70
CA GLY A 39 -4.71 -5.00 -8.08
C GLY A 39 -5.06 -4.93 -9.56
N ALA A 40 -5.32 -3.73 -10.09
CA ALA A 40 -5.64 -3.51 -11.49
C ALA A 40 -4.47 -3.88 -12.42
N ILE A 41 -3.26 -3.42 -12.12
CA ILE A 41 -2.05 -3.74 -12.91
C ILE A 41 -1.74 -5.24 -12.82
N GLY A 42 -1.87 -5.85 -11.64
CA GLY A 42 -1.66 -7.28 -11.44
C GLY A 42 -2.61 -8.12 -12.29
N LEU A 43 -3.92 -7.82 -12.25
CA LEU A 43 -4.91 -8.48 -13.09
C LEU A 43 -4.59 -8.33 -14.58
N PHE A 44 -4.23 -7.13 -15.01
CA PHE A 44 -3.84 -6.85 -16.40
C PHE A 44 -2.65 -7.71 -16.84
N LEU A 45 -1.60 -7.80 -16.03
CA LEU A 45 -0.40 -8.58 -16.33
C LEU A 45 -0.65 -10.09 -16.32
N ILE A 46 -1.54 -10.60 -15.47
CA ILE A 46 -1.96 -12.01 -15.48
C ILE A 46 -2.62 -12.35 -16.81
N VAL A 47 -3.57 -11.52 -17.27
CA VAL A 47 -4.26 -11.74 -18.55
C VAL A 47 -3.27 -11.62 -19.72
N PHE A 48 -2.40 -10.61 -19.70
CA PHE A 48 -1.41 -10.39 -20.76
C PHE A 48 -0.41 -11.55 -20.87
N SER A 49 0.12 -12.03 -19.74
CA SER A 49 1.04 -13.17 -19.71
C SER A 49 0.36 -14.48 -20.11
N GLY A 50 -0.90 -14.69 -19.71
CA GLY A 50 -1.70 -15.83 -20.14
C GLY A 50 -1.96 -15.86 -21.65
N PHE A 51 -2.33 -14.71 -22.22
CA PHE A 51 -2.47 -14.58 -23.68
C PHE A 51 -1.16 -14.89 -24.41
N ARG A 52 -0.05 -14.32 -23.94
CA ARG A 52 1.28 -14.57 -24.50
C ARG A 52 1.69 -16.04 -24.39
N TYR A 53 1.28 -16.75 -23.34
CA TYR A 53 1.53 -18.18 -23.17
C TYR A 53 0.80 -19.02 -24.23
N VAL A 54 -0.47 -18.73 -24.50
CA VAL A 54 -1.27 -19.45 -25.51
C VAL A 54 -0.74 -19.23 -26.93
N VAL A 55 -0.36 -17.98 -27.25
CA VAL A 55 0.15 -17.61 -28.59
C VAL A 55 1.58 -18.10 -28.85
N ALA A 56 2.29 -18.60 -27.83
CA ALA A 56 3.68 -19.01 -27.97
C ALA A 56 3.89 -20.20 -28.94
N GLN A 57 2.84 -20.93 -29.34
CA GLN A 57 2.88 -21.98 -30.38
C GLN A 57 3.98 -23.05 -30.19
N GLY A 58 4.41 -23.30 -28.95
CA GLY A 58 5.47 -24.26 -28.65
C GLY A 58 6.90 -23.71 -28.72
N ASP A 59 7.09 -22.42 -29.03
CA ASP A 59 8.40 -21.76 -28.92
C ASP A 59 8.84 -21.70 -27.45
N PRO A 60 9.89 -22.44 -27.06
CA PRO A 60 10.31 -22.55 -25.67
C PRO A 60 10.74 -21.20 -25.08
N VAL A 61 11.27 -20.29 -25.89
CA VAL A 61 11.70 -18.95 -25.43
C VAL A 61 10.49 -18.10 -25.07
N LYS A 62 9.46 -18.09 -25.92
CA LYS A 62 8.22 -17.33 -25.65
C LYS A 62 7.46 -17.88 -24.46
N ILE A 63 7.42 -19.20 -24.30
CA ILE A 63 6.82 -19.87 -23.15
C ILE A 63 7.55 -19.49 -21.86
N ALA A 64 8.89 -19.54 -21.85
CA ALA A 64 9.68 -19.18 -20.68
C ALA A 64 9.44 -17.72 -20.27
N LEU A 65 9.42 -16.80 -21.23
CA LEU A 65 9.13 -15.39 -20.95
C LEU A 65 7.72 -15.18 -20.37
N ALA A 66 6.70 -15.82 -20.93
CA ALA A 66 5.33 -15.72 -20.41
C ALA A 66 5.21 -16.25 -18.98
N LYS A 67 5.87 -17.40 -18.69
CA LYS A 67 5.91 -17.97 -17.33
C LYS A 67 6.63 -17.07 -16.34
N ASN A 68 7.77 -16.49 -16.73
CA ASN A 68 8.51 -15.57 -15.86
C ASN A 68 7.69 -14.32 -15.55
N THR A 69 7.04 -13.73 -16.56
CA THR A 69 6.13 -12.59 -16.33
C THR A 69 5.03 -12.97 -15.35
N LEU A 70 4.34 -14.11 -15.57
CA LEU A 70 3.29 -14.58 -14.68
C LEU A 70 3.79 -14.79 -13.25
N LEU A 71 4.95 -15.44 -13.10
CA LEU A 71 5.56 -15.72 -11.80
C LEU A 71 5.85 -14.41 -11.03
N TYR A 72 6.49 -13.44 -11.68
CA TYR A 72 6.78 -12.16 -11.05
C TYR A 72 5.52 -11.36 -10.74
N THR A 73 4.49 -11.42 -11.59
CA THR A 73 3.19 -10.81 -11.30
C THR A 73 2.53 -11.43 -10.07
N LEU A 74 2.54 -12.76 -9.94
CA LEU A 74 1.98 -13.44 -8.78
C LEU A 74 2.73 -13.11 -7.49
N ILE A 75 4.07 -13.10 -7.53
CA ILE A 75 4.89 -12.70 -6.37
C ILE A 75 4.56 -11.27 -5.97
N GLY A 76 4.41 -10.34 -6.92
CA GLY A 76 4.05 -8.95 -6.66
C GLY A 76 2.68 -8.80 -6.00
N VAL A 77 1.66 -9.52 -6.49
CA VAL A 77 0.31 -9.49 -5.90
C VAL A 77 0.31 -10.06 -4.49
N VAL A 78 1.01 -11.18 -4.26
CA VAL A 78 1.12 -11.79 -2.92
C VAL A 78 1.87 -10.87 -1.96
N ALA A 79 2.98 -10.25 -2.40
CA ALA A 79 3.74 -9.31 -1.61
C ALA A 79 2.91 -8.07 -1.24
N ALA A 80 2.15 -7.51 -2.19
CA ALA A 80 1.22 -6.41 -1.94
C ALA A 80 0.11 -6.81 -0.95
N GLY A 81 -0.45 -8.02 -1.08
CA GLY A 81 -1.41 -8.54 -0.11
C GLY A 81 -0.83 -8.68 1.30
N SER A 82 0.45 -9.05 1.41
CA SER A 82 1.18 -9.16 2.68
C SER A 82 1.39 -7.79 3.35
N ALA A 83 1.53 -6.72 2.56
CA ALA A 83 1.69 -5.37 3.07
C ALA A 83 0.45 -4.85 3.82
N ALA A 84 -0.74 -5.41 3.54
CA ALA A 84 -1.98 -5.03 4.23
C ALA A 84 -1.90 -5.23 5.75
N ALA A 85 -1.21 -6.28 6.21
CA ALA A 85 -1.02 -6.53 7.63
C ALA A 85 -0.16 -5.44 8.30
N VAL A 86 0.88 -4.96 7.60
CA VAL A 86 1.75 -3.89 8.10
C VAL A 86 1.00 -2.56 8.15
N VAL A 87 0.21 -2.25 7.13
CA VAL A 87 -0.60 -1.00 7.10
C VAL A 87 -1.61 -0.97 8.24
N GLN A 88 -2.32 -2.09 8.49
CA GLN A 88 -3.26 -2.19 9.60
C GLN A 88 -2.56 -2.04 10.97
N TYR A 89 -1.36 -2.59 11.11
CA TYR A 89 -0.57 -2.42 12.33
C TYR A 89 -0.19 -0.94 12.57
N VAL A 90 0.23 -0.23 11.51
CA VAL A 90 0.58 1.19 11.63
C VAL A 90 -0.66 2.02 11.95
N LEU A 91 -1.78 1.83 11.23
CA LEU A 91 -3.03 2.56 11.48
C LEU A 91 -3.59 2.33 12.88
N GLY A 92 -3.49 1.11 13.41
CA GLY A 92 -3.92 0.81 14.78
C GLY A 92 -2.96 1.32 15.87
N ALA A 93 -1.75 1.77 15.52
CA ALA A 93 -0.79 2.33 16.47
C ALA A 93 -0.88 3.87 16.60
N ILE A 94 -1.63 4.53 15.71
CA ILE A 94 -1.82 6.00 15.69
C ILE A 94 -3.07 6.45 16.45
N ASP A 95 -3.95 5.52 16.84
CA ASP A 95 -5.05 5.71 17.79
C ASP A 95 -4.60 5.48 19.24
#